data_AF-A0A838N1Q9-F1
#
_entry.id   AF-A0A838N1Q9-F1
#
_cell.length_a   1.000
_cell.length_b   1.000
_cell.length_c   1.000
_cell.angle_alpha   90.00
_cell.angle_beta   90.00
_cell.angle_gamma   90.00
#
_symmetry.space_group_name_H-M   'P 1'
#
loop_
_entity.id
_entity.type
_entity.pdbx_description
1 polymer ?
#
loop_
_entity_poly.entity_id
_entity_poly.type
_entity_poly.pdbx_seq_one_letter_code
_entity_poly.pdbx_strand_id
1 'polypeptide(L)'
;RLVAAFLLAAFAFAAVSLLFATDSWRALAQQRPSAIDTYAITNAHIVPVAGPEIARGTVVIRDGLIVATGANVTAPADARIIDGAGLTVYPGLIDANTSLGVPAPAPSPRPAGAGAGGAALLLAQAQATPAISSPNSSQPVGLQPEILAADVIRPGGDQLEAARNAGITSALTAPRDGIFIGQSAFINLAGDTPQQMIVRAPVALHVGFTPLRGGGYPGSLLGVFSALRQTLLDAQRYRDAQAIYEKNPRGVRRPDQDKSLEALLPALARQMPVVLFADREREIHRALDLAQEFNLRAIIAGGGEAWKVADRLKAANVPVLLTLNFPKRTTANVPEADPETLRVLRDRVDAPKGAGKLAAAGVPFAFTSGGMTNMADFLNNATKAVENGLQKDEALRALTIRAAEILGVNNQVGTIENGKIANLTITRGDIFDKNRRITHVFIDGRPVDLRPVTPTGAGANVAGAWNLRVRLGGREEASVTLTLQQQGDRLQGSIAGDYGAAPIANASVGQTGDIKFTAPITIATQTTEATFSGTVSGNTMSGTVQFPGSDTGSFTGTRQGSPPAATPAQPTASPTPPMQSFRF
;
A
#
# COMPACT_ATOMS: atom_id res chain seq x y z
N ARG A 1 -59.97 38.24 2.43
CA ARG A 1 -59.60 37.18 1.45
C ARG A 1 -58.09 36.95 1.39
N LEU A 2 -57.23 37.98 1.43
CA LEU A 2 -55.76 37.79 1.49
C LEU A 2 -55.25 37.12 2.79
N VAL A 3 -55.85 37.42 3.95
CA VAL A 3 -55.41 36.86 5.25
C VAL A 3 -55.66 35.35 5.37
N ALA A 4 -56.75 34.86 4.77
CA ALA A 4 -57.07 33.43 4.78
C ALA A 4 -56.12 32.60 3.89
N ALA A 5 -55.63 33.18 2.78
CA ALA A 5 -54.66 32.52 1.90
C ALA A 5 -53.27 32.40 2.56
N PHE A 6 -52.89 33.39 3.38
CA PHE A 6 -51.61 33.37 4.10
C PHE A 6 -51.59 32.33 5.23
N LEU A 7 -52.71 32.15 5.94
CA LEU A 7 -52.84 31.15 7.00
C LEU A 7 -52.85 29.71 6.46
N LEU A 8 -53.44 29.48 5.28
CA LEU A 8 -53.41 28.17 4.61
C LEU A 8 -52.02 27.81 4.08
N ALA A 9 -51.26 28.79 3.56
CA ALA A 9 -49.88 28.58 3.13
C ALA A 9 -48.94 28.28 4.31
N ALA A 10 -49.12 28.96 5.45
CA ALA A 10 -48.35 28.71 6.66
C ALA A 10 -48.61 27.32 7.26
N PHE A 11 -49.86 26.84 7.21
CA PHE A 11 -50.21 25.49 7.68
C PHE A 11 -49.68 24.38 6.76
N ALA A 12 -49.68 24.61 5.45
CA ALA A 12 -49.06 23.69 4.48
C ALA A 12 -47.54 23.59 4.66
N PHE A 13 -46.86 24.71 4.97
CA PHE A 13 -45.42 24.71 5.24
C PHE A 13 -45.08 23.98 6.55
N ALA A 14 -45.85 24.19 7.62
CA ALA A 14 -45.64 23.51 8.90
C ALA A 14 -45.90 21.98 8.82
N ALA A 15 -46.89 21.55 8.05
CA ALA A 15 -47.18 20.12 7.84
C ALA A 15 -46.08 19.41 7.02
N VAL A 16 -45.48 20.12 6.04
CA VAL A 16 -44.37 19.60 5.24
C VAL A 16 -43.07 19.56 6.07
N SER A 17 -42.83 20.55 6.94
CA SER A 17 -41.69 20.51 7.88
C SER A 17 -41.78 19.38 8.92
N LEU A 18 -42.99 19.00 9.34
CA LEU A 18 -43.18 17.87 10.27
C LEU A 18 -42.95 16.50 9.60
N LEU A 19 -43.24 16.38 8.30
CA LEU A 19 -42.98 15.15 7.52
C LEU A 19 -41.48 14.97 7.21
N PHE A 20 -40.73 16.07 6.99
CA PHE A 20 -39.27 16.01 6.82
C PHE A 20 -38.49 15.82 8.13
N ALA A 21 -39.07 16.20 9.27
CA ALA A 21 -38.47 15.92 10.59
C ALA A 21 -38.51 14.41 10.91
N THR A 22 -39.56 13.69 10.50
CA THR A 22 -39.69 12.25 10.77
C THR A 22 -38.80 11.35 9.91
N ASP A 23 -38.46 11.78 8.68
CA ASP A 23 -37.55 11.02 7.81
C ASP A 23 -36.07 11.21 8.18
N SER A 24 -35.74 12.35 8.79
CA SER A 24 -34.40 12.63 9.33
C SER A 24 -34.03 11.71 10.50
N TRP A 25 -35.02 11.27 11.29
CA TRP A 25 -34.79 10.33 12.41
C TRP A 25 -34.72 8.87 11.95
N ARG A 26 -35.34 8.52 10.81
CA ARG A 26 -35.25 7.17 10.23
C ARG A 26 -33.90 6.92 9.54
N ALA A 27 -33.27 7.96 8.99
CA ALA A 27 -31.92 7.86 8.42
C ALA A 27 -30.82 7.70 9.49
N LEU A 28 -30.99 8.27 10.69
CA LEU A 28 -30.12 8.04 11.85
C LEU A 28 -30.29 6.64 12.47
N ALA A 29 -31.43 5.99 12.25
CA ALA A 29 -31.71 4.63 12.73
C ALA A 29 -31.28 3.51 11.75
N GLN A 30 -30.70 3.85 10.59
CA GLN A 30 -30.24 2.89 9.58
C GLN A 30 -28.72 2.68 9.51
N GLN A 31 -27.94 3.38 10.34
CA GLN A 31 -26.67 2.80 10.78
C GLN A 31 -27.03 1.71 11.78
N ARG A 32 -27.19 0.47 11.34
CA ARG A 32 -27.08 -0.63 12.29
C ARG A 32 -25.63 -0.58 12.78
N PRO A 33 -25.34 -0.27 14.05
CA PRO A 33 -24.10 -0.77 14.63
C PRO A 33 -24.15 -2.29 14.41
N SER A 34 -23.02 -2.91 14.14
CA SER A 34 -22.91 -4.34 14.38
C SER A 34 -23.60 -4.64 15.71
N ALA A 35 -24.56 -5.55 15.77
CA ALA A 35 -25.36 -5.82 16.98
C ALA A 35 -24.52 -6.31 18.19
N ILE A 36 -23.20 -6.31 18.06
CA ILE A 36 -22.19 -6.74 19.01
C ILE A 36 -21.04 -5.75 18.91
N ASP A 37 -21.01 -4.76 19.80
CA ASP A 37 -19.88 -3.83 19.98
C ASP A 37 -18.97 -4.24 21.15
N THR A 38 -19.22 -5.42 21.74
CA THR A 38 -18.45 -5.98 22.85
C THR A 38 -17.95 -7.39 22.53
N TYR A 39 -16.65 -7.61 22.66
CA TYR A 39 -15.98 -8.89 22.46
C TYR A 39 -15.16 -9.27 23.70
N ALA A 40 -15.05 -10.55 23.99
CA ALA A 40 -14.17 -11.06 25.05
C ALA A 40 -13.37 -12.25 24.53
N ILE A 41 -12.04 -12.11 24.49
CA ILE A 41 -11.13 -13.19 24.14
C ILE A 41 -10.69 -13.84 25.45
N THR A 42 -11.14 -15.05 25.72
CA THR A 42 -10.93 -15.75 27.01
C THR A 42 -9.89 -16.86 26.89
N ASN A 43 -9.27 -17.28 27.99
CA ASN A 43 -8.31 -18.41 28.03
C ASN A 43 -7.09 -18.28 27.08
N ALA A 44 -6.74 -17.07 26.68
CA ALA A 44 -5.62 -16.84 25.77
C ALA A 44 -4.31 -16.57 26.52
N HIS A 45 -3.18 -16.88 25.88
CA HIS A 45 -1.89 -16.33 26.27
C HIS A 45 -1.82 -14.87 25.82
N ILE A 46 -1.61 -13.91 26.72
CA ILE A 46 -1.61 -12.48 26.37
C ILE A 46 -0.20 -11.95 26.55
N VAL A 47 0.32 -11.28 25.52
CA VAL A 47 1.62 -10.61 25.53
C VAL A 47 1.37 -9.10 25.44
N PRO A 48 1.25 -8.37 26.56
CA PRO A 48 0.79 -6.97 26.53
C PRO A 48 1.82 -5.97 26.03
N VAL A 49 3.12 -6.33 26.06
CA VAL A 49 4.30 -5.49 25.74
C VAL A 49 4.55 -4.33 26.72
N ALA A 50 3.52 -3.87 27.44
CA ALA A 50 3.62 -2.90 28.54
C ALA A 50 4.05 -3.51 29.88
N GLY A 51 3.96 -4.83 30.03
CA GLY A 51 4.20 -5.54 31.29
C GLY A 51 4.44 -7.04 31.07
N PRO A 52 4.43 -7.84 32.15
CA PRO A 52 4.67 -9.28 32.06
C PRO A 52 3.60 -10.01 31.24
N GLU A 53 4.00 -11.10 30.61
CA GLU A 53 3.09 -11.99 29.88
C GLU A 53 2.07 -12.64 30.85
N ILE A 54 0.85 -12.82 30.35
CA ILE A 54 -0.24 -13.45 31.10
C ILE A 54 -0.51 -14.81 30.43
N ALA A 55 0.00 -15.88 31.03
CA ALA A 55 -0.08 -17.25 30.51
C ALA A 55 -1.51 -17.68 30.11
N ARG A 56 -2.50 -17.26 30.89
CA ARG A 56 -3.92 -17.51 30.63
C ARG A 56 -4.74 -16.35 31.16
N GLY A 57 -5.37 -15.58 30.28
CA GLY A 57 -6.20 -14.45 30.68
C GLY A 57 -7.31 -14.13 29.69
N THR A 58 -8.00 -13.03 30.00
CA THR A 58 -9.10 -12.50 29.19
C THR A 58 -8.80 -11.08 28.76
N VAL A 59 -9.06 -10.75 27.50
CA VAL A 59 -9.08 -9.38 26.96
C VAL A 59 -10.52 -9.02 26.62
N VAL A 60 -11.03 -7.92 27.18
CA VAL A 60 -12.38 -7.40 26.93
C VAL A 60 -12.28 -6.14 26.08
N ILE A 61 -13.00 -6.17 24.96
CA ILE A 61 -13.10 -5.09 23.99
C ILE A 61 -14.52 -4.55 24.04
N ARG A 62 -14.68 -3.23 24.11
CA ARG A 62 -15.98 -2.55 24.04
C ARG A 62 -15.82 -1.22 23.32
N ASP A 63 -16.73 -0.92 22.41
CA ASP A 63 -16.78 0.35 21.67
C ASP A 63 -15.44 0.71 20.99
N GLY A 64 -14.75 -0.32 20.48
CA GLY A 64 -13.45 -0.16 19.83
C GLY A 64 -12.24 -0.05 20.76
N LEU A 65 -12.44 -0.09 22.07
CA LEU A 65 -11.39 0.08 23.10
C LEU A 65 -11.15 -1.18 23.92
N ILE A 66 -9.94 -1.32 24.44
CA ILE A 66 -9.60 -2.34 25.44
C ILE A 66 -10.10 -1.84 26.80
N VAL A 67 -11.07 -2.51 27.41
CA VAL A 67 -11.63 -2.09 28.70
C VAL A 67 -10.98 -2.83 29.87
N ALA A 68 -10.63 -4.09 29.69
CA ALA A 68 -9.98 -4.90 30.71
C ALA A 68 -9.08 -5.97 30.09
N THR A 69 -7.94 -6.22 30.73
CA THR A 69 -7.01 -7.31 30.39
C THR A 69 -6.42 -7.90 31.68
N GLY A 70 -6.37 -9.22 31.81
CA GLY A 70 -5.82 -9.87 33.00
C GLY A 70 -6.23 -11.33 33.17
N ALA A 71 -5.57 -12.03 34.10
CA ALA A 71 -5.87 -13.44 34.43
C ALA A 71 -7.24 -13.63 35.09
N ASN A 72 -7.68 -12.65 35.90
CA ASN A 72 -8.91 -12.71 36.70
C ASN A 72 -10.06 -11.89 36.09
N VAL A 73 -9.96 -11.51 34.81
CA VAL A 73 -11.00 -10.71 34.13
C VAL A 73 -12.13 -11.61 33.68
N THR A 74 -13.35 -11.32 34.16
CA THR A 74 -14.57 -12.01 33.75
C THR A 74 -15.11 -11.40 32.46
N ALA A 75 -15.51 -12.25 31.50
CA ALA A 75 -16.18 -11.80 30.29
C ALA A 75 -17.57 -11.22 30.63
N PRO A 76 -17.91 -10.00 30.16
CA PRO A 76 -19.25 -9.45 30.30
C PRO A 76 -20.32 -10.35 29.64
N ALA A 77 -21.53 -10.38 30.19
CA ALA A 77 -22.62 -11.24 29.70
C ALA A 77 -23.12 -10.87 28.29
N ASP A 78 -22.92 -9.61 27.88
CA ASP A 78 -23.25 -9.06 26.56
C ASP A 78 -22.10 -9.21 25.55
N ALA A 79 -20.93 -9.69 25.99
CA ALA A 79 -19.77 -9.84 25.11
C ALA A 79 -19.88 -11.10 24.25
N ARG A 80 -19.52 -10.98 22.97
CA ARG A 80 -19.26 -12.15 22.14
C ARG A 80 -17.95 -12.81 22.59
N ILE A 81 -18.08 -13.99 23.17
CA ILE A 81 -16.95 -14.76 23.66
C ILE A 81 -16.22 -15.44 22.50
N ILE A 82 -14.90 -15.28 22.48
CA ILE A 82 -13.97 -16.00 21.61
C ILE A 82 -13.09 -16.85 22.51
N ASP A 83 -13.09 -18.16 22.27
CA ASP A 83 -12.19 -19.06 22.99
C ASP A 83 -10.77 -18.94 22.43
N GLY A 84 -9.89 -18.44 23.29
CA GLY A 84 -8.47 -18.22 23.03
C GLY A 84 -7.59 -19.39 23.45
N ALA A 85 -8.15 -20.54 23.83
CA ALA A 85 -7.34 -21.71 24.19
C ALA A 85 -6.35 -22.08 23.07
N GLY A 86 -5.06 -22.08 23.39
CA GLY A 86 -3.97 -22.33 22.42
C GLY A 86 -3.67 -21.17 21.46
N LEU A 87 -4.28 -20.01 21.67
CA LEU A 87 -4.01 -18.77 20.96
C LEU A 87 -3.18 -17.81 21.82
N THR A 88 -2.35 -17.02 21.15
CA THR A 88 -1.58 -15.93 21.75
C THR A 88 -2.08 -14.60 21.19
N VAL A 89 -2.36 -13.63 22.07
CA VAL A 89 -2.85 -12.28 21.74
C VAL A 89 -1.70 -11.29 21.88
N TYR A 90 -1.41 -10.58 20.80
CA TYR A 90 -0.43 -9.51 20.74
C TYR A 90 -1.12 -8.17 20.43
N PRO A 91 -0.50 -7.02 20.78
CA PRO A 91 -0.91 -5.74 20.22
C PRO A 91 -0.85 -5.83 18.69
N GLY A 92 -1.75 -5.11 18.03
CA GLY A 92 -1.78 -5.02 16.58
C GLY A 92 -0.43 -4.56 16.01
N LEU A 93 0.05 -5.24 14.98
CA LEU A 93 1.35 -4.93 14.38
C LEU A 93 1.26 -3.62 13.59
N ILE A 94 2.34 -2.85 13.65
CA ILE A 94 2.46 -1.54 13.02
C ILE A 94 3.51 -1.60 11.91
N ASP A 95 3.11 -1.23 10.69
CA ASP A 95 4.07 -0.91 9.63
C ASP A 95 4.48 0.55 9.75
N ALA A 96 5.70 0.80 10.23
CA ALA A 96 6.11 2.13 10.65
C ALA A 96 6.37 3.12 9.49
N ASN A 97 6.40 2.65 8.24
CA ASN A 97 6.49 3.51 7.05
C ASN A 97 6.08 2.75 5.79
N THR A 98 5.07 3.21 5.07
CA THR A 98 4.61 2.57 3.83
C THR A 98 3.81 3.55 2.98
N SER A 99 3.25 3.06 1.88
CA SER A 99 2.32 3.79 1.01
C SER A 99 0.97 3.07 0.89
N LEU A 100 0.64 2.22 1.87
CA LEU A 100 -0.64 1.50 1.93
C LEU A 100 -1.82 2.48 1.95
N GLY A 101 -2.84 2.20 1.16
CA GLY A 101 -4.01 3.07 1.01
C GLY A 101 -3.78 4.30 0.13
N VAL A 102 -2.54 4.63 -0.26
CA VAL A 102 -2.26 5.71 -1.20
C VAL A 102 -2.16 5.14 -2.62
N PRO A 103 -3.02 5.57 -3.56
CA PRO A 103 -2.97 5.12 -4.95
C PRO A 103 -1.58 5.33 -5.57
N ALA A 104 -1.16 4.39 -6.42
CA ALA A 104 0.01 4.64 -7.26
C ALA A 104 -0.30 5.79 -8.24
N PRO A 105 0.68 6.67 -8.53
CA PRO A 105 0.49 7.69 -9.54
C PRO A 105 0.16 7.02 -10.89
N ALA A 106 -0.77 7.61 -11.64
CA ALA A 106 -1.08 7.15 -12.98
C ALA A 106 0.20 7.20 -13.83
N PRO A 107 0.48 6.18 -14.66
CA PRO A 107 1.64 6.20 -15.52
C PRO A 107 1.56 7.44 -16.43
N SER A 108 2.59 8.29 -16.37
CA SER A 108 2.68 9.43 -17.25
C SER A 108 2.64 8.93 -18.70
N PRO A 109 1.85 9.53 -19.60
CA PRO A 109 1.87 9.14 -21.00
C PRO A 109 3.31 9.33 -21.50
N ARG A 110 3.96 8.20 -21.79
CA ARG A 110 5.29 8.19 -22.37
C ARG A 110 5.18 8.99 -23.69
N PRO A 111 6.09 9.93 -23.99
CA PRO A 111 6.07 10.56 -25.30
C PRO A 111 6.18 9.43 -26.31
N ALA A 112 5.13 9.25 -27.11
CA ALA A 112 5.16 8.34 -28.24
C ALA A 112 6.40 8.71 -29.06
N GLY A 113 7.23 7.72 -29.38
CA GLY A 113 8.36 7.93 -30.26
C GLY A 113 7.89 8.66 -31.52
N ALA A 114 8.76 9.53 -32.04
CA ALA A 114 8.53 10.34 -33.23
C ALA A 114 7.89 9.50 -34.35
N GLY A 115 6.58 9.63 -34.54
CA GLY A 115 5.81 8.79 -35.45
C GLY A 115 4.30 8.82 -35.23
N ALA A 116 3.83 9.06 -34.00
CA ALA A 116 2.42 9.33 -33.76
C ALA A 116 2.09 10.78 -34.15
N GLY A 117 1.40 10.95 -35.29
CA GLY A 117 1.01 12.25 -35.82
C GLY A 117 0.36 13.15 -34.76
N GLY A 118 0.68 14.46 -34.81
CA GLY A 118 0.35 15.45 -33.78
C GLY A 118 -1.11 15.49 -33.33
N ALA A 119 -2.04 14.96 -34.12
CA ALA A 119 -3.45 14.81 -33.74
C ALA A 119 -3.69 13.85 -32.54
N ALA A 120 -2.90 12.78 -32.39
CA ALA A 120 -3.04 11.85 -31.27
C ALA A 120 -2.58 12.46 -29.94
N LEU A 121 -1.55 13.31 -29.98
CA LEU A 121 -1.08 14.10 -28.83
C LEU A 121 -2.10 15.18 -28.43
N LEU A 122 -2.73 15.83 -29.40
CA LEU A 122 -3.80 16.82 -29.17
C LEU A 122 -5.06 16.18 -28.58
N LEU A 123 -5.45 14.98 -29.03
CA LEU A 123 -6.61 14.26 -28.49
C LEU A 123 -6.35 13.68 -27.09
N ALA A 124 -5.14 13.19 -26.81
CA ALA A 124 -4.75 12.73 -25.47
C ALA A 124 -4.67 13.88 -24.45
N GLN A 125 -4.30 15.09 -24.89
CA GLN A 125 -4.35 16.30 -24.06
C GLN A 125 -5.80 16.81 -23.88
N ALA A 126 -6.68 16.63 -24.87
CA ALA A 126 -8.07 17.06 -24.81
C ALA A 126 -8.98 16.15 -23.96
N GLN A 127 -8.58 14.90 -23.71
CA GLN A 127 -9.31 13.94 -22.86
C GLN A 127 -8.79 13.83 -21.44
N ALA A 128 -7.76 14.60 -21.08
CA ALA A 128 -7.42 14.82 -19.68
C ALA A 128 -8.50 15.71 -19.07
N THR A 129 -9.60 15.11 -18.59
CA THR A 129 -10.48 15.77 -17.62
C THR A 129 -9.58 16.37 -16.53
N PRO A 130 -9.64 17.68 -16.26
CA PRO A 130 -8.82 18.28 -15.23
C PRO A 130 -9.23 17.64 -13.91
N ALA A 131 -8.41 16.71 -13.42
CA ALA A 131 -8.49 16.29 -12.05
C ALA A 131 -8.17 17.53 -11.22
N ILE A 132 -9.19 18.12 -10.57
CA ILE A 132 -8.97 18.86 -9.33
C ILE A 132 -8.20 17.88 -8.43
N SER A 133 -7.03 18.12 -7.84
CA SER A 133 -6.29 19.34 -7.58
C SER A 133 -4.82 18.95 -7.36
N SER A 134 -3.85 19.55 -8.05
CA SER A 134 -2.56 19.75 -7.38
C SER A 134 -2.84 20.82 -6.31
N PRO A 135 -2.35 20.68 -5.07
CA PRO A 135 -2.44 21.78 -4.11
C PRO A 135 -1.90 23.06 -4.77
N ASN A 136 -2.35 24.24 -4.30
CA ASN A 136 -1.81 25.54 -4.70
C ASN A 136 -0.33 25.64 -4.23
N SER A 137 0.53 24.89 -4.90
CA SER A 137 1.93 24.68 -4.62
C SER A 137 2.72 25.81 -5.27
N SER A 138 3.60 26.43 -4.50
CA SER A 138 4.62 27.33 -5.05
C SER A 138 5.85 26.55 -5.56
N GLN A 139 5.90 25.25 -5.29
CA GLN A 139 7.02 24.37 -5.60
C GLN A 139 6.73 23.45 -6.79
N PRO A 140 7.75 23.05 -7.56
CA PRO A 140 7.57 22.09 -8.65
C PRO A 140 7.18 20.71 -8.11
N VAL A 141 6.59 19.88 -8.98
CA VAL A 141 6.21 18.50 -8.65
C VAL A 141 7.41 17.72 -8.10
N GLY A 142 7.21 17.06 -6.95
CA GLY A 142 8.27 16.38 -6.21
C GLY A 142 9.02 17.24 -5.20
N LEU A 143 8.71 18.54 -5.09
CA LEU A 143 9.17 19.42 -4.01
C LEU A 143 7.99 19.99 -3.21
N GLN A 144 6.94 19.20 -2.99
CA GLN A 144 5.64 19.65 -2.48
C GLN A 144 5.38 19.14 -1.05
N PRO A 145 5.94 19.80 -0.01
CA PRO A 145 5.79 19.37 1.39
C PRO A 145 4.36 19.44 1.91
N GLU A 146 3.48 20.19 1.24
CA GLU A 146 2.07 20.37 1.63
C GLU A 146 1.16 19.21 1.22
N ILE A 147 1.61 18.27 0.38
CA ILE A 147 0.82 17.08 0.02
C ILE A 147 0.61 16.24 1.28
N LEU A 148 -0.65 16.04 1.67
CA LEU A 148 -1.02 15.26 2.84
C LEU A 148 -1.57 13.90 2.42
N ALA A 149 -1.02 12.81 2.99
CA ALA A 149 -1.50 11.47 2.73
C ALA A 149 -3.00 11.31 3.03
N ALA A 150 -3.49 11.95 4.09
CA ALA A 150 -4.90 11.92 4.49
C ALA A 150 -5.88 12.31 3.37
N ASP A 151 -5.47 13.20 2.46
CA ASP A 151 -6.32 13.68 1.36
C ASP A 151 -6.44 12.67 0.20
N VAL A 152 -5.46 11.75 0.09
CA VAL A 152 -5.33 10.82 -1.03
C VAL A 152 -5.58 9.37 -0.65
N ILE A 153 -5.76 9.06 0.64
CA ILE A 153 -6.05 7.71 1.11
C ILE A 153 -7.37 7.20 0.50
N ARG A 154 -7.35 5.92 0.12
CA ARG A 154 -8.51 5.17 -0.37
C ARG A 154 -8.68 3.90 0.48
N PRO A 155 -9.90 3.60 0.95
CA PRO A 155 -10.18 2.39 1.70
C PRO A 155 -10.21 1.16 0.78
N GLY A 156 -9.99 0.00 1.37
CA GLY A 156 -10.01 -1.28 0.66
C GLY A 156 -8.84 -1.52 -0.30
N GLY A 157 -8.93 -2.62 -1.05
CA GLY A 157 -7.92 -3.06 -2.03
C GLY A 157 -6.96 -4.12 -1.50
N ASP A 158 -6.39 -4.86 -2.44
CA ASP A 158 -5.59 -6.07 -2.18
C ASP A 158 -4.38 -5.82 -1.28
N GLN A 159 -3.77 -4.63 -1.35
CA GLN A 159 -2.62 -4.28 -0.52
C GLN A 159 -2.99 -4.17 0.97
N LEU A 160 -4.14 -3.54 1.28
CA LEU A 160 -4.63 -3.45 2.65
C LEU A 160 -5.08 -4.82 3.16
N GLU A 161 -5.76 -5.61 2.33
CA GLU A 161 -6.13 -6.99 2.65
C GLU A 161 -4.91 -7.86 2.94
N ALA A 162 -3.88 -7.80 2.10
CA ALA A 162 -2.64 -8.56 2.28
C ALA A 162 -1.91 -8.17 3.58
N ALA A 163 -1.88 -6.88 3.92
CA ALA A 163 -1.29 -6.40 5.17
C ALA A 163 -2.06 -6.91 6.40
N ARG A 164 -3.40 -6.88 6.38
CA ARG A 164 -4.26 -7.44 7.45
C ARG A 164 -4.07 -8.95 7.59
N ASN A 165 -3.96 -9.68 6.47
CA ASN A 165 -3.66 -11.11 6.46
C ASN A 165 -2.27 -11.43 7.04
N ALA A 166 -1.32 -10.49 6.95
CA ALA A 166 -0.01 -10.58 7.59
C ALA A 166 -0.01 -10.12 9.07
N GLY A 167 -1.19 -9.74 9.62
CA GLY A 167 -1.36 -9.36 11.02
C GLY A 167 -1.05 -7.90 11.31
N ILE A 168 -0.90 -7.07 10.26
CA ILE A 168 -0.72 -5.62 10.39
C ILE A 168 -2.09 -4.97 10.58
N THR A 169 -2.24 -4.19 11.65
CA THR A 169 -3.49 -3.49 11.96
C THR A 169 -3.43 -2.02 11.61
N SER A 170 -2.24 -1.43 11.69
CA SER A 170 -2.04 0.01 11.52
C SER A 170 -0.75 0.28 10.74
N ALA A 171 -0.70 1.43 10.07
CA ALA A 171 0.48 1.83 9.31
C ALA A 171 0.67 3.34 9.29
N LEU A 172 1.92 3.79 9.24
CA LEU A 172 2.25 5.15 8.81
C LEU A 172 2.28 5.16 7.29
N THR A 173 1.30 5.83 6.67
CA THR A 173 1.23 5.96 5.22
C THR A 173 1.69 7.33 4.77
N ALA A 174 2.56 7.35 3.76
CA ALA A 174 3.11 8.55 3.14
C ALA A 174 2.83 8.56 1.63
N PRO A 175 2.86 9.75 0.99
CA PRO A 175 2.94 9.81 -0.47
C PRO A 175 4.18 9.06 -0.99
N ARG A 176 4.19 8.71 -2.27
CA ARG A 176 5.16 7.74 -2.83
C ARG A 176 6.43 8.37 -3.38
N ASP A 177 6.32 9.54 -4.01
CA ASP A 177 7.38 10.10 -4.84
C ASP A 177 7.70 11.55 -4.49
N GLY A 178 8.96 11.93 -4.68
CA GLY A 178 9.43 13.30 -4.48
C GLY A 178 10.70 13.36 -3.63
N ILE A 179 11.22 14.58 -3.52
CA ILE A 179 12.27 14.99 -2.58
C ILE A 179 11.59 15.50 -1.32
N PHE A 180 10.70 16.49 -1.42
CA PHE A 180 9.66 16.67 -0.41
C PHE A 180 8.50 15.79 -0.83
N ILE A 181 8.45 14.59 -0.25
CA ILE A 181 7.46 13.56 -0.57
C ILE A 181 6.08 14.00 -0.05
N GLY A 182 6.06 14.71 1.09
CA GLY A 182 4.85 15.26 1.69
C GLY A 182 4.67 14.80 3.15
N GLN A 183 3.48 14.96 3.68
CA GLN A 183 3.11 14.65 5.05
C GLN A 183 2.37 13.31 5.14
N SER A 184 2.72 12.52 6.14
CA SER A 184 2.13 11.21 6.41
C SER A 184 0.93 11.27 7.34
N ALA A 185 0.10 10.23 7.25
CA ALA A 185 -0.98 9.95 8.18
C ALA A 185 -0.75 8.58 8.83
N PHE A 186 -1.06 8.46 10.11
CA PHE A 186 -1.15 7.17 10.79
C PHE A 186 -2.57 6.65 10.66
N ILE A 187 -2.72 5.48 10.06
CA ILE A 187 -4.00 4.87 9.73
C ILE A 187 -4.16 3.48 10.31
N ASN A 188 -5.39 3.14 10.65
CA ASN A 188 -5.84 1.77 10.79
C ASN A 188 -6.19 1.20 9.41
N LEU A 189 -5.91 -0.08 9.19
CA LEU A 189 -6.09 -0.70 7.88
C LEU A 189 -7.53 -1.16 7.64
N ALA A 190 -8.48 -0.90 8.54
CA ALA A 190 -9.91 -1.18 8.37
C ALA A 190 -10.73 0.12 8.41
N GLY A 191 -11.87 0.11 7.71
CA GLY A 191 -12.77 1.24 7.58
C GLY A 191 -13.41 1.27 6.19
N ASP A 192 -14.68 1.68 6.13
CA ASP A 192 -15.42 1.84 4.87
C ASP A 192 -15.10 3.19 4.20
N THR A 193 -14.56 4.13 4.97
CA THR A 193 -14.19 5.47 4.53
C THR A 193 -12.76 5.82 4.97
N PRO A 194 -12.04 6.69 4.23
CA PRO A 194 -10.74 7.20 4.67
C PRO A 194 -10.77 7.81 6.08
N GLN A 195 -11.86 8.50 6.43
CA GLN A 195 -12.01 9.18 7.72
C GLN A 195 -12.03 8.21 8.90
N GLN A 196 -12.65 7.03 8.72
CA GLN A 196 -12.62 5.98 9.75
C GLN A 196 -11.24 5.35 9.90
N MET A 197 -10.44 5.32 8.84
CA MET A 197 -9.09 4.77 8.88
C MET A 197 -8.09 5.72 9.54
N ILE A 198 -8.27 7.03 9.43
CA ILE A 198 -7.28 8.01 9.91
C ILE A 198 -7.34 8.15 11.43
N VAL A 199 -6.27 7.71 12.10
CA VAL A 199 -6.10 7.86 13.55
C VAL A 199 -5.42 9.19 13.88
N ARG A 200 -4.42 9.59 13.08
CA ARG A 200 -3.72 10.87 13.23
C ARG A 200 -3.18 11.38 11.91
N ALA A 201 -3.39 12.66 11.61
CA ALA A 201 -2.76 13.34 10.48
C ALA A 201 -2.62 14.85 10.78
N PRO A 202 -1.52 15.51 10.37
CA PRO A 202 -0.26 14.91 9.90
C PRO A 202 0.55 14.29 11.05
N VAL A 203 1.46 13.36 10.71
CA VAL A 203 2.34 12.70 11.69
C VAL A 203 3.81 13.06 11.48
N ALA A 204 4.29 12.97 10.25
CA ALA A 204 5.68 13.31 9.90
C ALA A 204 5.77 13.86 8.48
N LEU A 205 6.74 14.75 8.25
CA LEU A 205 7.17 15.17 6.91
C LEU A 205 8.17 14.15 6.36
N HIS A 206 8.01 13.75 5.10
CA HIS A 206 8.84 12.76 4.44
C HIS A 206 9.75 13.42 3.41
N VAL A 207 11.05 13.13 3.49
CA VAL A 207 12.08 13.69 2.62
C VAL A 207 12.97 12.61 2.02
N GLY A 208 13.01 12.56 0.68
CA GLY A 208 13.87 11.67 -0.09
C GLY A 208 15.10 12.38 -0.67
N PHE A 209 16.17 11.62 -0.92
CA PHE A 209 17.39 12.14 -1.55
C PHE A 209 17.58 11.73 -3.01
N THR A 210 16.58 11.07 -3.59
CA THR A 210 16.59 10.65 -5.00
C THR A 210 16.31 11.86 -5.90
N PRO A 211 17.21 12.20 -6.84
CA PRO A 211 16.98 13.29 -7.78
C PRO A 211 15.74 13.04 -8.66
N LEU A 212 15.07 14.12 -9.05
CA LEU A 212 13.90 14.03 -9.93
C LEU A 212 14.36 13.56 -11.32
N ARG A 213 13.61 12.61 -11.90
CA ARG A 213 13.85 12.09 -13.25
C ARG A 213 13.01 12.89 -14.27
N GLY A 214 13.42 12.88 -15.54
CA GLY A 214 12.63 13.50 -16.62
C GLY A 214 12.89 14.98 -16.88
N GLY A 215 14.05 15.51 -16.48
CA GLY A 215 14.48 16.88 -16.82
C GLY A 215 14.03 17.98 -15.85
N GLY A 216 13.29 17.63 -14.79
CA GLY A 216 12.95 18.56 -13.70
C GLY A 216 14.14 18.85 -12.78
N TYR A 217 14.26 20.09 -12.31
CA TYR A 217 15.19 20.42 -11.23
C TYR A 217 14.63 19.95 -9.88
N PRO A 218 15.43 19.29 -9.02
CA PRO A 218 16.86 19.02 -9.17
C PRO A 218 17.18 17.62 -9.73
N GLY A 219 18.06 17.58 -10.73
CA GLY A 219 18.50 16.36 -11.42
C GLY A 219 19.78 15.71 -10.89
N SER A 220 20.37 16.21 -9.79
CA SER A 220 21.58 15.66 -9.16
C SER A 220 21.48 15.68 -7.65
N LEU A 221 22.25 14.83 -6.96
CA LEU A 221 22.28 14.79 -5.49
C LEU A 221 22.70 16.13 -4.87
N LEU A 222 23.63 16.86 -5.52
CA LEU A 222 24.00 18.20 -5.09
C LEU A 222 22.82 19.17 -5.22
N GLY A 223 22.10 19.11 -6.35
CA GLY A 223 20.89 19.89 -6.56
C GLY A 223 19.79 19.57 -5.56
N VAL A 224 19.61 18.31 -5.18
CA VAL A 224 18.66 17.88 -4.14
C VAL A 224 18.94 18.59 -2.83
N PHE A 225 20.17 18.53 -2.33
CA PHE A 225 20.53 19.21 -1.07
C PHE A 225 20.47 20.74 -1.18
N SER A 226 20.79 21.30 -2.35
CA SER A 226 20.63 22.74 -2.61
C SER A 226 19.16 23.15 -2.51
N ALA A 227 18.26 22.39 -3.13
CA ALA A 227 16.82 22.65 -3.10
C ALA A 227 16.28 22.53 -1.67
N LEU A 228 16.61 21.44 -0.95
CA LEU A 228 16.21 21.24 0.44
C LEU A 228 16.63 22.41 1.34
N ARG A 229 17.90 22.83 1.26
CA ARG A 229 18.41 23.97 2.02
C ARG A 229 17.69 25.26 1.67
N GLN A 230 17.54 25.54 0.38
CA GLN A 230 16.87 26.76 -0.10
C GLN A 230 15.43 26.82 0.43
N THR A 231 14.64 25.76 0.28
CA THR A 231 13.25 25.74 0.73
C THR A 231 13.13 25.86 2.26
N LEU A 232 14.02 25.24 3.03
CA LEU A 232 14.03 25.38 4.50
C LEU A 232 14.40 26.80 4.95
N LEU A 233 15.37 27.44 4.29
CA LEU A 233 15.73 28.84 4.55
C LEU A 233 14.58 29.79 4.15
N ASP A 234 13.92 29.53 3.03
CA ASP A 234 12.75 30.29 2.59
C ASP A 234 11.59 30.16 3.59
N ALA A 235 11.38 28.97 4.16
CA ALA A 235 10.38 28.75 5.20
C ALA A 235 10.72 29.47 6.51
N GLN A 236 12.00 29.55 6.90
CA GLN A 236 12.42 30.38 8.03
C GLN A 236 12.16 31.86 7.77
N ARG A 237 12.51 32.37 6.58
CA ARG A 237 12.21 33.74 6.17
C ARG A 237 10.71 34.02 6.17
N TYR A 238 9.92 33.06 5.68
CA TYR A 238 8.46 33.14 5.67
C TYR A 238 7.88 33.29 7.07
N ARG A 239 8.29 32.43 8.00
CA ARG A 239 7.92 32.52 9.43
C ARG A 239 8.23 33.89 10.01
N ASP A 240 9.44 34.39 9.76
CA ASP A 240 9.88 35.67 10.34
C ASP A 240 9.07 36.84 9.75
N ALA A 241 8.77 36.81 8.45
CA ALA A 241 7.91 37.80 7.80
C ALA A 241 6.48 37.78 8.35
N GLN A 242 5.90 36.59 8.57
CA GLN A 242 4.59 36.45 9.23
C GLN A 242 4.61 37.04 10.64
N ALA A 243 5.61 36.68 11.46
CA ALA A 243 5.72 37.15 12.83
C ALA A 243 5.90 38.69 12.92
N ILE A 244 6.62 39.30 11.98
CA ILE A 244 6.76 40.76 11.90
C ILE A 244 5.41 41.40 11.57
N TYR A 245 4.70 40.87 10.58
CA TYR A 245 3.39 41.40 10.16
C TYR A 245 2.32 41.25 11.26
N GLU A 246 2.29 40.12 11.97
CA GLU A 246 1.35 39.89 13.07
C GLU A 246 1.57 40.85 14.24
N LYS A 247 2.83 41.20 14.55
CA LYS A 247 3.15 42.15 15.62
C LYS A 247 2.78 43.59 15.27
N ASN A 248 2.97 44.02 14.03
CA ASN A 248 2.60 45.36 13.58
C ASN A 248 2.16 45.37 12.10
N PRO A 249 0.86 45.12 11.83
CA PRO A 249 0.37 45.01 10.46
C PRO A 249 0.28 46.35 9.73
N ARG A 250 0.34 47.48 10.45
CA ARG A 250 0.18 48.81 9.87
C ARG A 250 1.50 49.28 9.25
N GLY A 251 1.46 49.61 7.96
CA GLY A 251 2.64 50.12 7.24
C GLY A 251 3.63 49.05 6.79
N VAL A 252 3.32 47.76 6.99
CA VAL A 252 4.12 46.63 6.52
C VAL A 252 3.33 45.88 5.44
N ARG A 253 3.99 45.51 4.34
CA ARG A 253 3.36 44.69 3.30
C ARG A 253 3.00 43.33 3.89
N ARG A 254 1.74 42.91 3.71
CA ARG A 254 1.27 41.57 4.08
C ARG A 254 2.09 40.50 3.35
N PRO A 255 2.65 39.51 4.05
CA PRO A 255 3.26 38.34 3.41
C PRO A 255 2.24 37.58 2.55
N ASP A 256 2.68 37.12 1.37
CA ASP A 256 1.89 36.25 0.50
C ASP A 256 1.71 34.89 1.17
N GLN A 257 0.52 34.29 1.08
CA GLN A 257 0.26 32.99 1.69
C GLN A 257 0.86 31.89 0.81
N ASP A 258 1.73 31.07 1.39
CA ASP A 258 2.42 29.99 0.68
C ASP A 258 2.26 28.67 1.46
N LYS A 259 1.43 27.78 0.93
CA LYS A 259 1.13 26.49 1.57
C LYS A 259 2.36 25.58 1.67
N SER A 260 3.27 25.65 0.70
CA SER A 260 4.48 24.82 0.69
C SER A 260 5.45 25.26 1.77
N LEU A 261 5.63 26.57 1.97
CA LEU A 261 6.48 27.08 3.06
C LEU A 261 5.81 26.92 4.42
N GLU A 262 4.50 27.13 4.51
CA GLU A 262 3.71 26.93 5.73
C GLU A 262 3.78 25.48 6.23
N ALA A 263 3.72 24.50 5.33
CA ALA A 263 3.83 23.07 5.64
C ALA A 263 5.16 22.68 6.31
N LEU A 264 6.22 23.47 6.14
CA LEU A 264 7.54 23.21 6.74
C LEU A 264 7.67 23.80 8.15
N LEU A 265 6.78 24.72 8.55
CA LEU A 265 6.89 25.41 9.84
C LEU A 265 6.81 24.46 11.05
N PRO A 266 5.92 23.44 11.10
CA PRO A 266 5.90 22.51 12.22
C PRO A 266 7.18 21.66 12.32
N ALA A 267 7.84 21.37 11.21
CA ALA A 267 9.12 20.66 11.19
C ALA A 267 10.26 21.54 11.74
N LEU A 268 10.33 22.80 11.30
CA LEU A 268 11.28 23.80 11.81
C LEU A 268 11.05 24.14 13.30
N ALA A 269 9.81 24.07 13.77
CA ALA A 269 9.44 24.24 15.17
C ALA A 269 9.62 22.97 16.02
N ARG A 270 10.08 21.85 15.42
CA ARG A 270 10.24 20.53 16.05
C ARG A 270 8.94 19.92 16.61
N GLN A 271 7.79 20.41 16.16
CA GLN A 271 6.47 19.89 16.52
C GLN A 271 6.11 18.66 15.68
N MET A 272 6.66 18.57 14.47
CA MET A 272 6.51 17.43 13.56
C MET A 272 7.90 16.82 13.26
N PRO A 273 8.09 15.51 13.42
CA PRO A 273 9.33 14.85 12.99
C PRO A 273 9.48 14.85 11.46
N VAL A 274 10.74 14.75 11.01
CA VAL A 274 11.09 14.63 9.59
C VAL A 274 11.70 13.25 9.36
N VAL A 275 11.00 12.44 8.54
CA VAL A 275 11.46 11.14 8.07
C VAL A 275 12.37 11.34 6.87
N LEU A 276 13.65 11.00 7.03
CA LEU A 276 14.69 11.13 6.02
C LEU A 276 14.99 9.74 5.44
N PHE A 277 14.72 9.54 4.15
CA PHE A 277 14.98 8.27 3.48
C PHE A 277 16.47 8.13 3.16
N ALA A 278 17.12 7.20 3.86
CA ALA A 278 18.55 6.92 3.70
C ALA A 278 18.86 5.48 4.09
N ASP A 279 19.38 4.70 3.15
CA ASP A 279 19.73 3.29 3.37
C ASP A 279 21.21 3.11 3.63
N ARG A 280 22.06 3.85 2.92
CA ARG A 280 23.52 3.68 2.97
C ARG A 280 24.15 4.54 4.04
N GLU A 281 25.26 4.08 4.60
CA GLU A 281 26.05 4.79 5.60
C GLU A 281 26.29 6.27 5.22
N ARG A 282 26.73 6.52 3.98
CA ARG A 282 26.98 7.88 3.47
C ARG A 282 25.72 8.73 3.34
N GLU A 283 24.59 8.12 3.02
CA GLU A 283 23.31 8.83 2.94
C GLU A 283 22.83 9.21 4.34
N ILE A 284 22.97 8.29 5.30
CA ILE A 284 22.59 8.53 6.70
C ILE A 284 23.45 9.65 7.29
N HIS A 285 24.75 9.68 7.02
CA HIS A 285 25.59 10.81 7.44
C HIS A 285 25.07 12.16 6.91
N ARG A 286 24.74 12.25 5.61
CA ARG A 286 24.20 13.48 5.02
C ARG A 286 22.83 13.85 5.59
N ALA A 287 21.99 12.85 5.87
CA ALA A 287 20.69 13.05 6.50
C ALA A 287 20.84 13.67 7.89
N LEU A 288 21.77 13.13 8.68
CA LEU A 288 22.08 13.64 10.03
C LEU A 288 22.72 15.03 9.98
N ASP A 289 23.59 15.32 9.00
CA ASP A 289 24.16 16.65 8.81
C ASP A 289 23.06 17.68 8.51
N LEU A 290 22.13 17.36 7.60
CA LEU A 290 21.00 18.22 7.26
C LEU A 290 20.07 18.44 8.47
N ALA A 291 19.77 17.37 9.22
CA ALA A 291 18.96 17.47 10.43
C ALA A 291 19.59 18.37 11.49
N GLN A 292 20.91 18.26 11.68
CA GLN A 292 21.67 19.09 12.59
C GLN A 292 21.70 20.56 12.14
N GLU A 293 21.92 20.80 10.84
CA GLU A 293 21.97 22.14 10.23
C GLU A 293 20.70 22.96 10.50
N PHE A 294 19.52 22.32 10.41
CA PHE A 294 18.22 22.98 10.60
C PHE A 294 17.55 22.64 11.94
N ASN A 295 18.25 21.97 12.87
CA ASN A 295 17.74 21.53 14.17
C ASN A 295 16.41 20.74 14.06
N LEU A 296 16.32 19.83 13.09
CA LEU A 296 15.14 19.02 12.82
C LEU A 296 15.07 17.83 13.77
N ARG A 297 13.85 17.46 14.17
CA ARG A 297 13.58 16.17 14.83
C ARG A 297 13.60 15.06 13.77
N ALA A 298 14.77 14.50 13.49
CA ALA A 298 14.92 13.51 12.43
C ALA A 298 14.52 12.08 12.85
N ILE A 299 14.09 11.32 11.86
CA ILE A 299 13.90 9.87 11.88
C ILE A 299 14.52 9.32 10.59
N ILE A 300 15.34 8.28 10.64
CA ILE A 300 15.88 7.65 9.42
C ILE A 300 14.93 6.56 8.93
N ALA A 301 14.52 6.57 7.67
CA ALA A 301 13.74 5.48 7.06
C ALA A 301 14.56 4.69 6.03
N GLY A 302 14.29 3.38 5.95
CA GLY A 302 15.11 2.43 5.20
C GLY A 302 16.21 1.88 6.10
N GLY A 303 17.30 2.64 6.24
CA GLY A 303 18.33 2.38 7.24
C GLY A 303 19.06 1.04 7.08
N GLY A 304 19.15 0.48 5.87
CA GLY A 304 19.79 -0.84 5.65
C GLY A 304 21.22 -0.97 6.22
N GLU A 305 21.98 0.14 6.25
CA GLU A 305 23.32 0.23 6.84
C GLU A 305 23.37 1.07 8.12
N ALA A 306 22.23 1.38 8.75
CA ALA A 306 22.17 2.21 9.95
C ALA A 306 23.01 1.67 11.12
N TRP A 307 23.16 0.35 11.20
CA TRP A 307 24.02 -0.30 12.21
C TRP A 307 25.50 0.09 12.11
N LYS A 308 25.98 0.55 10.94
CA LYS A 308 27.36 1.03 10.76
C LYS A 308 27.58 2.42 11.38
N VAL A 309 26.50 3.17 11.58
CA VAL A 309 26.50 4.54 12.09
C VAL A 309 25.74 4.65 13.42
N ALA A 310 25.60 3.53 14.13
CA ALA A 310 24.80 3.42 15.34
C ALA A 310 25.25 4.39 16.45
N ASP A 311 26.56 4.61 16.61
CA ASP A 311 27.11 5.54 17.60
C ASP A 311 26.62 6.97 17.36
N ARG A 312 26.62 7.40 16.09
CA ARG A 312 26.15 8.74 15.70
C ARG A 312 24.64 8.87 15.88
N LEU A 313 23.87 7.83 15.50
CA LEU A 313 22.42 7.80 15.67
C LEU A 313 22.04 7.90 17.16
N LYS A 314 22.74 7.15 18.02
CA LYS A 314 22.56 7.19 19.47
C LYS A 314 22.91 8.56 20.04
N ALA A 315 24.06 9.11 19.69
CA ALA A 315 24.50 10.42 20.16
C ALA A 315 23.52 11.55 19.75
N ALA A 316 22.92 11.44 18.57
CA ALA A 316 21.92 12.39 18.08
C ALA A 316 20.49 12.08 18.57
N ASN A 317 20.26 10.97 19.28
CA ASN A 317 18.93 10.45 19.64
C ASN A 317 17.97 10.30 18.44
N VAL A 318 18.50 9.84 17.31
CA VAL A 318 17.73 9.67 16.06
C VAL A 318 17.29 8.20 15.92
N PRO A 319 15.98 7.91 15.91
CA PRO A 319 15.47 6.56 15.72
C PRO A 319 15.48 6.13 14.25
N VAL A 320 15.35 4.83 14.01
CA VAL A 320 15.40 4.22 12.67
C VAL A 320 14.11 3.43 12.36
N LEU A 321 13.47 3.72 11.24
CA LEU A 321 12.44 2.89 10.62
C LEU A 321 13.13 1.90 9.68
N LEU A 322 13.49 0.75 10.23
CA LEU A 322 14.32 -0.26 9.58
C LEU A 322 13.50 -1.13 8.61
N THR A 323 13.96 -1.20 7.36
CA THR A 323 13.31 -2.03 6.34
C THR A 323 13.46 -3.52 6.60
N LEU A 324 12.35 -4.25 6.50
CA LEU A 324 12.31 -5.71 6.44
C LEU A 324 12.35 -6.24 5.01
N ASN A 325 12.45 -5.39 4.00
CA ASN A 325 12.57 -5.80 2.60
C ASN A 325 14.02 -6.21 2.27
N PHE A 326 14.46 -7.34 2.81
CA PHE A 326 15.83 -7.83 2.61
C PHE A 326 16.10 -8.17 1.15
N PRO A 327 17.33 -7.91 0.65
CA PRO A 327 17.69 -8.15 -0.74
C PRO A 327 17.60 -9.64 -1.09
N LYS A 328 16.76 -9.95 -2.08
CA LYS A 328 16.55 -11.31 -2.59
C LYS A 328 17.67 -11.71 -3.56
N ARG A 329 17.86 -13.01 -3.77
CA ARG A 329 18.81 -13.53 -4.78
C ARG A 329 18.29 -13.20 -6.16
N THR A 330 19.08 -12.49 -6.95
CA THR A 330 18.84 -12.37 -8.39
C THR A 330 19.14 -13.71 -9.03
N THR A 331 18.17 -14.26 -9.76
CA THR A 331 18.37 -15.47 -10.55
C THR A 331 19.14 -15.08 -11.81
N ALA A 332 20.34 -15.61 -11.96
CA ALA A 332 21.12 -15.45 -13.18
C ALA A 332 20.44 -16.16 -14.36
N ASN A 333 20.50 -15.57 -15.55
CA ASN A 333 20.05 -16.22 -16.78
C ASN A 333 21.02 -17.33 -17.24
N VAL A 334 22.26 -17.36 -16.72
CA VAL A 334 23.31 -18.33 -17.07
C VAL A 334 23.86 -18.98 -15.79
N PRO A 335 24.01 -20.31 -15.72
CA PRO A 335 24.48 -21.01 -14.52
C PRO A 335 25.90 -20.65 -14.06
N GLU A 336 26.83 -20.30 -14.97
CA GLU A 336 28.24 -20.03 -14.62
C GLU A 336 28.55 -18.56 -14.24
N ALA A 337 27.62 -17.62 -14.45
CA ALA A 337 27.82 -16.24 -14.04
C ALA A 337 27.08 -15.99 -12.72
N ASP A 338 27.78 -15.66 -11.64
CA ASP A 338 27.15 -14.97 -10.53
C ASP A 338 26.98 -13.50 -10.93
N PRO A 339 25.77 -13.02 -11.26
CA PRO A 339 25.55 -11.65 -11.72
C PRO A 339 25.73 -10.65 -10.56
N GLU A 340 25.88 -11.13 -9.32
CA GLU A 340 25.88 -10.31 -8.12
C GLU A 340 27.31 -9.91 -7.71
N THR A 341 27.53 -8.61 -7.58
CA THR A 341 28.78 -8.09 -7.00
C THR A 341 28.95 -8.56 -5.54
N LEU A 342 30.19 -8.70 -5.06
CA LEU A 342 30.50 -9.05 -3.65
C LEU A 342 29.76 -8.17 -2.63
N ARG A 343 29.53 -6.89 -2.97
CA ARG A 343 28.75 -5.96 -2.16
C ARG A 343 27.31 -6.45 -1.95
N VAL A 344 26.63 -6.91 -3.00
CA VAL A 344 25.25 -7.40 -2.92
C VAL A 344 25.17 -8.67 -2.07
N LEU A 345 26.14 -9.57 -2.22
CA LEU A 345 26.24 -10.78 -1.41
C LEU A 345 26.42 -10.45 0.08
N ARG A 346 27.31 -9.49 0.38
CA ARG A 346 27.53 -9.00 1.75
C ARG A 346 26.27 -8.34 2.32
N ASP A 347 25.63 -7.46 1.56
CA ASP A 347 24.40 -6.78 1.96
C ASP A 347 23.30 -7.80 2.32
N ARG A 348 23.18 -8.91 1.58
CA ARG A 348 22.22 -9.99 1.89
C ARG A 348 22.52 -10.71 3.20
N VAL A 349 23.79 -10.98 3.48
CA VAL A 349 24.22 -11.65 4.72
C VAL A 349 24.08 -10.72 5.94
N ASP A 350 24.33 -9.43 5.75
CA ASP A 350 24.34 -8.45 6.84
C ASP A 350 22.94 -7.88 7.14
N ALA A 351 22.04 -7.79 6.16
CA ALA A 351 20.72 -7.16 6.33
C ALA A 351 19.90 -7.75 7.51
N PRO A 352 19.76 -9.09 7.67
CA PRO A 352 19.03 -9.65 8.81
C PRO A 352 19.69 -9.37 10.17
N LYS A 353 21.00 -9.13 10.19
CA LYS A 353 21.77 -8.87 11.42
C LYS A 353 21.67 -7.41 11.88
N GLY A 354 21.22 -6.51 11.00
CA GLY A 354 21.21 -5.06 11.26
C GLY A 354 20.40 -4.68 12.49
N ALA A 355 19.21 -5.27 12.66
CA ALA A 355 18.33 -4.98 13.79
C ALA A 355 18.96 -5.37 15.14
N GLY A 356 19.57 -6.57 15.23
CA GLY A 356 20.25 -7.02 16.45
C GLY A 356 21.43 -6.11 16.83
N LYS A 357 22.18 -5.60 15.83
CA LYS A 357 23.27 -4.64 16.06
C LYS A 357 22.75 -3.27 16.54
N LEU A 358 21.65 -2.77 15.98
CA LEU A 358 21.03 -1.52 16.43
C LEU A 358 20.50 -1.65 17.87
N ALA A 359 19.85 -2.77 18.18
CA ALA A 359 19.40 -3.08 19.54
C ALA A 359 20.58 -3.11 20.53
N ALA A 360 21.66 -3.80 20.19
CA ALA A 360 22.87 -3.87 21.03
C ALA A 360 23.53 -2.49 21.24
N ALA A 361 23.47 -1.61 20.25
CA ALA A 361 23.94 -0.23 20.37
C ALA A 361 23.00 0.66 21.21
N GLY A 362 21.75 0.24 21.44
CA GLY A 362 20.73 1.02 22.12
C GLY A 362 20.12 2.12 21.25
N VAL A 363 20.10 1.94 19.92
CA VAL A 363 19.42 2.85 19.00
C VAL A 363 17.95 2.42 18.88
N PRO A 364 16.97 3.29 19.17
CA PRO A 364 15.56 2.94 19.00
C PRO A 364 15.22 2.69 17.53
N PHE A 365 14.53 1.59 17.25
CA PHE A 365 14.09 1.28 15.90
C PHE A 365 12.69 0.66 15.87
N ALA A 366 12.04 0.78 14.72
CA ALA A 366 10.78 0.14 14.39
C ALA A 366 10.87 -0.47 12.98
N PHE A 367 10.05 -1.48 12.69
CA PHE A 367 10.10 -2.14 11.39
C PHE A 367 9.13 -1.52 10.37
N THR A 368 9.55 -1.57 9.11
CA THR A 368 8.73 -1.17 7.95
C THR A 368 8.77 -2.23 6.86
N SER A 369 7.68 -2.35 6.09
CA SER A 369 7.62 -3.25 4.93
C SER A 369 8.57 -2.85 3.80
N GLY A 370 9.00 -1.59 3.72
CA GLY A 370 10.03 -1.14 2.78
C GLY A 370 9.68 -1.39 1.30
N GLY A 371 8.42 -1.24 0.91
CA GLY A 371 7.97 -1.44 -0.48
C GLY A 371 7.96 -2.90 -0.95
N MET A 372 7.97 -3.85 0.00
CA MET A 372 7.85 -5.27 -0.28
C MET A 372 6.54 -5.59 -1.01
N THR A 373 6.58 -6.54 -1.95
CA THR A 373 5.41 -6.93 -2.76
C THR A 373 4.56 -8.03 -2.11
N ASN A 374 5.16 -8.90 -1.30
CA ASN A 374 4.45 -9.98 -0.61
C ASN A 374 4.46 -9.74 0.91
N MET A 375 3.33 -9.34 1.49
CA MET A 375 3.24 -9.04 2.93
C MET A 375 3.45 -10.24 3.84
N ALA A 376 3.34 -11.48 3.34
CA ALA A 376 3.72 -12.65 4.14
C ALA A 376 5.21 -12.64 4.52
N ASP A 377 6.06 -11.99 3.70
CA ASP A 377 7.49 -11.86 3.96
C ASP A 377 7.78 -10.92 5.16
N PHE A 378 6.84 -10.07 5.59
CA PHE A 378 7.03 -9.11 6.68
C PHE A 378 7.41 -9.81 7.98
N LEU A 379 6.54 -10.67 8.52
CA LEU A 379 6.85 -11.44 9.72
C LEU A 379 7.95 -12.48 9.50
N ASN A 380 8.09 -13.03 8.27
CA ASN A 380 9.17 -13.98 7.96
C ASN A 380 10.54 -13.32 8.08
N ASN A 381 10.67 -12.08 7.60
CA ASN A 381 11.93 -11.34 7.67
C ASN A 381 12.17 -10.78 9.09
N ALA A 382 11.13 -10.42 9.85
CA ALA A 382 11.26 -10.16 11.28
C ALA A 382 11.78 -11.40 12.05
N THR A 383 11.26 -12.59 11.71
CA THR A 383 11.75 -13.87 12.26
C THR A 383 13.21 -14.10 11.92
N LYS A 384 13.62 -13.86 10.66
CA LYS A 384 15.03 -13.95 10.25
C LYS A 384 15.93 -13.00 11.05
N ALA A 385 15.45 -11.80 11.40
CA ALA A 385 16.21 -10.89 12.24
C ALA A 385 16.44 -11.46 13.65
N VAL A 386 15.42 -12.10 14.22
CA VAL A 386 15.52 -12.82 15.50
C VAL A 386 16.52 -13.98 15.41
N GLU A 387 16.41 -14.82 14.38
CA GLU A 387 17.35 -15.92 14.12
C GLU A 387 18.80 -15.46 13.94
N ASN A 388 19.01 -14.18 13.57
CA ASN A 388 20.32 -13.57 13.32
C ASN A 388 20.79 -12.64 14.45
N GLY A 389 20.23 -12.77 15.66
CA GLY A 389 20.76 -12.15 16.88
C GLY A 389 19.94 -11.00 17.47
N LEU A 390 18.72 -10.74 16.97
CA LEU A 390 17.77 -9.86 17.64
C LEU A 390 16.99 -10.62 18.72
N GLN A 391 16.83 -10.03 19.91
CA GLN A 391 15.99 -10.62 20.96
C GLN A 391 14.51 -10.60 20.55
N LYS A 392 13.76 -11.67 20.87
CA LYS A 392 12.33 -11.79 20.53
C LYS A 392 11.50 -10.62 21.09
N ASP A 393 11.73 -10.23 22.35
CA ASP A 393 11.02 -9.10 22.97
C ASP A 393 11.29 -7.79 22.23
N GLU A 394 12.56 -7.48 21.93
CA GLU A 394 12.91 -6.27 21.15
C GLU A 394 12.31 -6.30 19.73
N ALA A 395 12.25 -7.47 19.08
CA ALA A 395 11.59 -7.62 17.80
C ALA A 395 10.08 -7.32 17.88
N LEU A 396 9.41 -7.83 18.93
CA LEU A 396 7.99 -7.57 19.15
C LEU A 396 7.75 -6.10 19.47
N ARG A 397 8.59 -5.48 20.32
CA ARG A 397 8.53 -4.06 20.63
C ARG A 397 8.72 -3.20 19.37
N ALA A 398 9.64 -3.58 18.48
CA ALA A 398 9.89 -2.92 17.19
C ALA A 398 8.70 -3.01 16.21
N LEU A 399 7.87 -4.06 16.31
CA LEU A 399 6.63 -4.23 15.55
C LEU A 399 5.41 -3.54 16.19
N THR A 400 5.52 -3.06 17.43
CA THR A 400 4.39 -2.56 18.23
C THR A 400 4.74 -1.23 18.91
N ILE A 401 5.08 -1.25 20.21
CA ILE A 401 5.22 -0.04 21.02
C ILE A 401 6.32 0.91 20.54
N ARG A 402 7.46 0.42 20.05
CA ARG A 402 8.55 1.30 19.54
C ARG A 402 8.10 2.07 18.31
N ALA A 403 7.34 1.44 17.40
CA ALA A 403 6.74 2.13 16.27
C ALA A 403 5.81 3.23 16.77
N ALA A 404 4.94 2.92 17.74
CA ALA A 404 4.02 3.90 18.31
C ALA A 404 4.74 5.06 19.04
N GLU A 405 5.84 4.80 19.76
CA GLU A 405 6.66 5.80 20.45
C GLU A 405 7.36 6.74 19.45
N ILE A 406 8.01 6.18 18.43
CA ILE A 406 8.73 6.96 17.41
C ILE A 406 7.77 7.91 16.67
N LEU A 407 6.56 7.42 16.37
CA LEU A 407 5.51 8.17 15.66
C LEU A 407 4.65 9.06 16.57
N GLY A 408 4.81 8.95 17.90
CA GLY A 408 4.07 9.74 18.88
C GLY A 408 2.58 9.38 19.00
N VAL A 409 2.22 8.12 18.73
CA VAL A 409 0.85 7.57 18.84
C VAL A 409 0.73 6.49 19.94
N ASN A 410 1.75 6.35 20.78
CA ASN A 410 1.84 5.37 21.87
C ASN A 410 0.78 5.54 22.96
N ASN A 411 0.12 6.69 23.04
CA ASN A 411 -1.02 6.91 23.92
C ASN A 411 -2.30 6.19 23.44
N GLN A 412 -2.39 5.85 22.15
CA GLN A 412 -3.59 5.28 21.53
C GLN A 412 -3.39 3.80 21.15
N VAL A 413 -2.18 3.40 20.75
CA VAL A 413 -1.87 2.06 20.20
C VAL A 413 -0.50 1.53 20.66
N GLY A 414 -0.20 0.27 20.32
CA GLY A 414 1.14 -0.34 20.47
C GLY A 414 1.31 -1.26 21.67
N THR A 415 0.32 -1.35 22.56
CA THR A 415 0.29 -2.26 23.73
C THR A 415 -1.15 -2.70 24.01
N ILE A 416 -1.30 -3.76 24.81
CA ILE A 416 -2.61 -4.19 25.32
C ILE A 416 -2.79 -3.57 26.71
N GLU A 417 -3.38 -2.37 26.76
CA GLU A 417 -3.62 -1.62 28.00
C GLU A 417 -5.04 -1.04 27.99
N ASN A 418 -5.63 -0.88 29.17
CA ASN A 418 -6.97 -0.32 29.31
C ASN A 418 -7.03 1.11 28.75
N GLY A 419 -8.08 1.39 27.97
CA GLY A 419 -8.33 2.67 27.33
C GLY A 419 -7.68 2.85 25.95
N LYS A 420 -6.78 1.95 25.52
CA LYS A 420 -6.19 1.99 24.17
C LYS A 420 -7.14 1.42 23.13
N ILE A 421 -6.94 1.81 21.88
CA ILE A 421 -7.66 1.27 20.71
C ILE A 421 -7.40 -0.23 20.64
N ALA A 422 -8.46 -1.02 20.47
CA ALA A 422 -8.39 -2.47 20.40
C ALA A 422 -7.92 -2.97 19.03
N ASN A 423 -6.66 -2.67 18.71
CA ASN A 423 -5.93 -3.26 17.61
C ASN A 423 -5.17 -4.47 18.13
N LEU A 424 -5.54 -5.68 17.70
CA LEU A 424 -4.97 -6.94 18.21
C LEU A 424 -4.66 -7.90 17.07
N THR A 425 -3.54 -8.60 17.20
CA THR A 425 -3.14 -9.68 16.29
C THR A 425 -3.09 -10.99 17.07
N ILE A 426 -3.87 -11.98 16.64
CA ILE A 426 -4.05 -13.23 17.40
C ILE A 426 -3.52 -14.39 16.59
N THR A 427 -2.53 -15.09 17.13
CA THR A 427 -1.85 -16.19 16.46
C THR A 427 -2.04 -17.51 17.20
N ARG A 428 -2.01 -18.61 16.45
CA ARG A 428 -1.69 -19.92 17.01
C ARG A 428 -0.18 -20.09 17.01
N GLY A 429 0.39 -20.34 18.19
CA GLY A 429 1.85 -20.37 18.40
C GLY A 429 2.46 -18.98 18.65
N ASP A 430 3.78 -18.93 18.79
CA ASP A 430 4.57 -17.70 18.94
C ASP A 430 4.61 -16.93 17.60
N ILE A 431 4.59 -15.60 17.64
CA ILE A 431 4.53 -14.75 16.44
C ILE A 431 5.80 -14.81 15.57
N PHE A 432 6.90 -15.33 16.10
CA PHE A 432 8.15 -15.57 15.39
C PHE A 432 8.36 -17.06 15.06
N ASP A 433 7.40 -17.94 15.36
CA ASP A 433 7.49 -19.33 14.92
C ASP A 433 7.29 -19.45 13.41
N LYS A 434 8.00 -20.38 12.77
CA LYS A 434 7.89 -20.66 11.32
C LYS A 434 6.52 -21.18 10.93
N ASN A 435 5.87 -21.92 11.83
CA ASN A 435 4.56 -22.54 11.61
C ASN A 435 3.40 -21.70 12.18
N ARG A 436 3.66 -20.45 12.57
CA ARG A 436 2.63 -19.55 13.11
C ARG A 436 1.46 -19.42 12.14
N ARG A 437 0.26 -19.24 12.69
CA ARG A 437 -0.92 -18.91 11.91
C ARG A 437 -1.67 -17.77 12.57
N ILE A 438 -1.85 -16.68 11.84
CA ILE A 438 -2.74 -15.60 12.27
C ILE A 438 -4.16 -16.11 12.09
N THR A 439 -4.92 -16.10 13.18
CA THR A 439 -6.27 -16.65 13.24
C THR A 439 -7.32 -15.56 13.25
N HIS A 440 -7.03 -14.45 13.93
CA HIS A 440 -7.92 -13.31 14.05
C HIS A 440 -7.10 -12.03 14.09
N VAL A 441 -7.68 -10.97 13.55
CA VAL A 441 -7.16 -9.61 13.65
C VAL A 441 -8.33 -8.71 14.06
N PHE A 442 -8.10 -7.89 15.07
CA PHE A 442 -9.03 -6.85 15.49
C PHE A 442 -8.45 -5.50 15.09
N ILE A 443 -9.27 -4.64 14.48
CA ILE A 443 -8.93 -3.26 14.16
C ILE A 443 -10.09 -2.38 14.62
N ASP A 444 -9.81 -1.35 15.42
CA ASP A 444 -10.82 -0.55 16.12
C ASP A 444 -11.84 -1.41 16.86
N GLY A 445 -11.36 -2.48 17.50
CA GLY A 445 -12.15 -3.46 18.24
C GLY A 445 -13.12 -4.29 17.42
N ARG A 446 -13.11 -4.17 16.09
CA ARG A 446 -13.91 -4.99 15.18
C ARG A 446 -13.08 -6.12 14.60
N PRO A 447 -13.60 -7.36 14.56
CA PRO A 447 -12.91 -8.46 13.90
C PRO A 447 -12.87 -8.19 12.39
N VAL A 448 -11.71 -8.43 11.79
CA VAL A 448 -11.51 -8.38 10.34
C VAL A 448 -11.55 -9.78 9.78
N ASP A 449 -12.30 -9.97 8.69
CA ASP A 449 -12.29 -11.22 7.94
C ASP A 449 -10.94 -11.42 7.25
N LEU A 450 -10.18 -12.39 7.76
CA LEU A 450 -8.96 -12.83 7.14
C LEU A 450 -9.34 -13.77 6.00
N ARG A 451 -9.11 -13.33 4.76
CA ARG A 451 -9.21 -14.26 3.64
C ARG A 451 -8.10 -15.29 3.81
N PRO A 452 -8.41 -16.60 3.72
CA PRO A 452 -7.34 -17.57 3.56
C PRO A 452 -6.51 -17.10 2.39
N VAL A 453 -5.21 -16.98 2.58
CA VAL A 453 -4.29 -16.94 1.47
C VAL A 453 -4.51 -18.27 0.76
N THR A 454 -5.43 -18.32 -0.21
CA THR A 454 -5.35 -19.31 -1.28
C THR A 454 -3.91 -19.18 -1.73
N PRO A 455 -3.09 -20.24 -1.65
CA PRO A 455 -1.72 -20.13 -2.09
C PRO A 455 -1.76 -19.63 -3.53
N THR A 456 -1.48 -18.34 -3.75
CA THR A 456 -1.10 -17.76 -5.03
C THR A 456 0.31 -18.26 -5.31
N GLY A 457 0.35 -19.58 -5.50
CA GLY A 457 1.49 -20.48 -5.36
C GLY A 457 1.17 -21.89 -5.88
N ALA A 458 -0.03 -22.13 -6.41
CA ALA A 458 -0.07 -22.74 -7.74
C ALA A 458 0.06 -21.55 -8.71
N GLY A 459 1.26 -21.31 -9.24
CA GLY A 459 1.37 -20.49 -10.45
C GLY A 459 0.31 -20.98 -11.43
N ALA A 460 -0.36 -20.08 -12.17
CA ALA A 460 -1.36 -20.47 -13.15
C ALA A 460 -0.78 -21.64 -13.95
N ASN A 461 -1.35 -22.85 -13.80
CA ASN A 461 -0.81 -24.02 -14.48
C ASN A 461 -1.13 -23.82 -15.96
N VAL A 462 -0.17 -23.26 -16.67
CA VAL A 462 -0.30 -22.94 -18.09
C VAL A 462 0.05 -24.16 -18.96
N ALA A 463 0.51 -25.26 -18.35
CA ALA A 463 0.80 -26.50 -19.06
C ALA A 463 -0.48 -27.12 -19.64
N GLY A 464 -0.43 -27.58 -20.88
CA GLY A 464 -1.56 -28.13 -21.63
C GLY A 464 -1.55 -27.72 -23.10
N ALA A 465 -2.46 -28.29 -23.87
CA ALA A 465 -2.71 -27.88 -25.25
C ALA A 465 -3.75 -26.75 -25.29
N TRP A 466 -3.46 -25.70 -26.04
CA TRP A 466 -4.26 -24.50 -26.19
C TRP A 466 -4.58 -24.28 -27.65
N ASN A 467 -5.84 -23.98 -27.96
CA ASN A 467 -6.26 -23.56 -29.30
C ASN A 467 -6.26 -22.03 -29.35
N LEU A 468 -5.32 -21.46 -30.09
CA LEU A 468 -5.15 -20.03 -30.29
C LEU A 468 -5.80 -19.59 -31.60
N ARG A 469 -6.56 -18.49 -31.55
CA ARG A 469 -6.95 -17.70 -32.71
C ARG A 469 -6.08 -16.46 -32.76
N VAL A 470 -5.33 -16.30 -33.83
CA VAL A 470 -4.44 -15.16 -34.05
C VAL A 470 -5.04 -14.26 -35.13
N ARG A 471 -5.18 -12.97 -34.81
CA ARG A 471 -5.69 -11.95 -35.71
C ARG A 471 -4.58 -10.95 -36.01
N LEU A 472 -4.17 -10.91 -37.27
CA LEU A 472 -3.18 -9.97 -37.80
C LEU A 472 -3.93 -8.88 -38.58
N GLY A 473 -3.48 -7.62 -38.48
CA GLY A 473 -4.14 -6.47 -39.10
C GLY A 473 -4.52 -6.72 -40.57
N GLY A 474 -5.82 -6.78 -40.86
CA GLY A 474 -6.38 -6.95 -42.21
C GLY A 474 -6.37 -8.37 -42.80
N ARG A 475 -6.11 -9.44 -42.03
CA ARG A 475 -6.11 -10.84 -42.52
C ARG A 475 -7.08 -11.75 -41.77
N GLU A 476 -7.43 -12.88 -42.39
CA GLU A 476 -8.29 -13.93 -41.81
C GLU A 476 -7.70 -14.49 -40.50
N GLU A 477 -8.59 -14.89 -39.58
CA GLU A 477 -8.21 -15.50 -38.30
C GLU A 477 -7.57 -16.86 -38.53
N ALA A 478 -6.31 -17.01 -38.10
CA ALA A 478 -5.62 -18.30 -38.16
C ALA A 478 -5.76 -19.05 -36.85
N SER A 479 -6.02 -20.36 -36.94
CA SER A 479 -6.12 -21.24 -35.77
C SER A 479 -4.81 -22.00 -35.57
N VAL A 480 -4.26 -21.95 -34.35
CA VAL A 480 -2.95 -22.50 -34.04
C VAL A 480 -3.01 -23.25 -32.71
N THR A 481 -2.46 -24.45 -32.65
CA THR A 481 -2.37 -25.23 -31.41
C THR A 481 -1.03 -24.94 -30.72
N LEU A 482 -1.09 -24.45 -29.49
CA LEU A 482 0.07 -24.22 -28.63
C LEU A 482 0.11 -25.31 -27.54
N THR A 483 1.17 -26.10 -27.49
CA THR A 483 1.38 -27.10 -26.42
C THR A 483 2.43 -26.58 -25.46
N LEU A 484 2.07 -26.43 -24.19
CA LEU A 484 2.95 -25.96 -23.12
C LEU A 484 3.22 -27.05 -22.09
N GLN A 485 4.47 -27.16 -21.66
CA GLN A 485 4.93 -27.91 -20.50
C GLN A 485 5.57 -26.91 -19.53
N GLN A 486 5.16 -26.96 -18.26
CA GLN A 486 5.64 -26.03 -17.23
C GLN A 486 6.50 -26.79 -16.22
N GLN A 487 7.70 -26.28 -15.94
CA GLN A 487 8.57 -26.76 -14.88
C GLN A 487 9.00 -25.55 -14.02
N GLY A 488 8.23 -25.26 -12.96
CA GLY A 488 8.38 -24.03 -12.17
C GLY A 488 8.04 -22.78 -12.99
N ASP A 489 8.97 -21.83 -13.07
CA ASP A 489 8.82 -20.57 -13.83
C ASP A 489 9.26 -20.71 -15.30
N ARG A 490 9.80 -21.87 -15.69
CA ARG A 490 10.23 -22.17 -17.06
C ARG A 490 9.10 -22.84 -17.83
N LEU A 491 8.81 -22.29 -19.02
CA LEU A 491 7.91 -22.89 -19.99
C LEU A 491 8.71 -23.50 -21.14
N GLN A 492 8.31 -24.68 -21.57
CA GLN A 492 8.76 -25.30 -22.82
C GLN A 492 7.54 -25.68 -23.63
N GLY A 493 7.63 -25.68 -24.96
CA GLY A 493 6.47 -25.96 -25.77
C GLY A 493 6.73 -25.92 -27.27
N SER A 494 5.69 -26.23 -28.02
CA SER A 494 5.67 -26.11 -29.46
C SER A 494 4.38 -25.45 -29.91
N ILE A 495 4.49 -24.70 -30.99
CA ILE A 495 3.34 -24.10 -31.68
C ILE A 495 3.19 -24.81 -33.03
N ALA A 496 1.98 -25.23 -33.37
CA ALA A 496 1.67 -25.93 -34.61
C ALA A 496 0.34 -25.45 -35.20
N GLY A 497 0.33 -25.06 -36.47
CA GLY A 497 -0.88 -24.64 -37.17
C GLY A 497 -0.63 -24.34 -38.64
N ASP A 498 -1.51 -23.53 -39.23
CA ASP A 498 -1.51 -23.20 -40.66
C ASP A 498 -0.21 -22.53 -41.16
N TYR A 499 0.62 -22.03 -40.24
CA TYR A 499 1.89 -21.34 -40.53
C TYR A 499 3.15 -22.14 -40.15
N GLY A 500 3.01 -23.45 -39.94
CA GLY A 500 4.09 -24.39 -39.63
C GLY A 500 4.09 -24.88 -38.18
N ALA A 501 4.99 -25.83 -37.90
CA ALA A 501 5.21 -26.38 -36.56
C ALA A 501 6.65 -26.09 -36.11
N ALA A 502 6.81 -25.44 -34.96
CA ALA A 502 8.11 -25.08 -34.42
C ALA A 502 8.12 -25.08 -32.89
N PRO A 503 9.29 -25.34 -32.26
CA PRO A 503 9.46 -25.14 -30.83
C PRO A 503 9.38 -23.64 -30.48
N ILE A 504 8.83 -23.34 -29.31
CA ILE A 504 8.83 -21.98 -28.76
C ILE A 504 10.16 -21.72 -28.02
N ALA A 505 10.65 -20.50 -28.07
CA ALA A 505 11.84 -20.04 -27.37
C ALA A 505 11.48 -18.91 -26.38
N ASN A 506 12.38 -18.59 -25.45
CA ASN A 506 12.23 -17.49 -24.48
C ASN A 506 10.89 -17.49 -23.71
N ALA A 507 10.34 -18.68 -23.45
CA ALA A 507 9.05 -18.83 -22.82
C ALA A 507 9.15 -18.65 -21.29
N SER A 508 8.40 -17.70 -20.75
CA SER A 508 8.37 -17.36 -19.32
C SER A 508 6.93 -17.16 -18.86
N VAL A 509 6.67 -17.52 -17.59
CA VAL A 509 5.39 -17.29 -16.92
C VAL A 509 5.61 -16.44 -15.67
N GLY A 510 4.86 -15.34 -15.55
CA GLY A 510 4.81 -14.49 -14.38
C GLY A 510 3.89 -15.06 -13.30
N GLN A 511 4.10 -14.66 -12.06
CA GLN A 511 3.34 -15.14 -10.89
C GLN A 511 1.83 -14.80 -10.95
N THR A 512 1.46 -13.85 -11.82
CA THR A 512 0.11 -13.37 -12.11
C THR A 512 -0.52 -13.99 -13.36
N GLY A 513 0.13 -14.98 -14.00
CA GLY A 513 -0.36 -15.63 -15.22
C GLY A 513 0.07 -14.93 -16.53
N ASP A 514 0.95 -13.93 -16.46
CA ASP A 514 1.55 -13.31 -17.65
C ASP A 514 2.43 -14.33 -18.36
N ILE A 515 2.23 -14.52 -19.65
CA ILE A 515 3.05 -15.39 -20.49
C ILE A 515 3.77 -14.56 -21.55
N LYS A 516 5.04 -14.90 -21.79
CA LYS A 516 5.79 -14.34 -22.91
C LYS A 516 6.62 -15.46 -23.54
N PHE A 517 6.54 -15.62 -24.86
CA PHE A 517 7.35 -16.57 -25.62
C PHE A 517 7.60 -16.06 -27.04
N THR A 518 8.64 -16.56 -27.69
CA THR A 518 8.94 -16.31 -29.09
C THR A 518 8.74 -17.58 -29.91
N ALA A 519 8.22 -17.45 -31.12
CA ALA A 519 8.04 -18.58 -32.03
C ALA A 519 8.33 -18.13 -33.47
N PRO A 520 9.06 -18.94 -34.27
CA PRO A 520 9.20 -18.67 -35.69
C PRO A 520 7.89 -18.99 -36.41
N ILE A 521 7.43 -18.05 -37.25
CA ILE A 521 6.22 -18.20 -38.05
C ILE A 521 6.61 -18.09 -39.53
N THR A 522 6.19 -19.06 -40.34
CA THR A 522 6.48 -19.08 -41.78
C THR A 522 5.27 -18.61 -42.56
N ILE A 523 5.40 -17.47 -43.25
CA ILE A 523 4.35 -16.91 -44.10
C ILE A 523 4.89 -16.83 -45.53
N ALA A 524 4.19 -17.44 -46.49
CA ALA A 524 4.48 -17.35 -47.92
C ALA A 524 5.97 -17.49 -48.27
N THR A 525 6.66 -18.49 -47.68
CA THR A 525 8.10 -18.86 -47.82
C THR A 525 9.13 -18.06 -47.00
N GLN A 526 8.72 -17.09 -46.19
CA GLN A 526 9.62 -16.38 -45.27
C GLN A 526 9.34 -16.75 -43.81
N THR A 527 10.38 -17.13 -43.07
CA THR A 527 10.31 -17.44 -41.62
C THR A 527 10.70 -16.20 -40.83
N THR A 528 9.83 -15.71 -39.96
CA THR A 528 10.09 -14.55 -39.08
C THR A 528 9.80 -14.92 -37.63
N GLU A 529 10.64 -14.48 -36.68
CA GLU A 529 10.36 -14.65 -35.25
C GLU A 529 9.26 -13.70 -34.79
N ALA A 530 8.21 -14.23 -34.16
CA ALA A 530 7.14 -13.46 -33.55
C ALA A 530 7.24 -13.56 -32.02
N THR A 531 7.07 -12.43 -31.33
CA THR A 531 6.98 -12.37 -29.86
C THR A 531 5.51 -12.34 -29.44
N PHE A 532 5.10 -13.34 -28.67
CA PHE A 532 3.79 -13.42 -28.04
C PHE A 532 3.89 -12.93 -26.61
N SER A 533 2.99 -12.03 -26.20
CA SER A 533 2.87 -11.56 -24.82
C SER A 533 1.40 -11.51 -24.44
N GLY A 534 1.01 -12.14 -23.35
CA GLY A 534 -0.38 -12.24 -22.95
C GLY A 534 -0.58 -12.63 -21.50
N THR A 535 -1.82 -12.80 -21.09
CA THR A 535 -2.22 -13.22 -19.75
C THR A 535 -3.09 -14.47 -19.81
N VAL A 536 -2.85 -15.41 -18.92
CA VAL A 536 -3.67 -16.62 -18.76
C VAL A 536 -4.55 -16.48 -17.53
N SER A 537 -5.86 -16.62 -17.74
CA SER A 537 -6.85 -16.67 -16.66
C SER A 537 -7.69 -17.94 -16.82
N GLY A 538 -7.49 -18.89 -15.91
CA GLY A 538 -8.16 -20.20 -15.92
C GLY A 538 -7.88 -21.02 -17.19
N ASN A 539 -8.92 -21.21 -18.01
CA ASN A 539 -8.87 -21.96 -19.27
C ASN A 539 -8.84 -21.06 -20.52
N THR A 540 -8.62 -19.76 -20.33
CA THR A 540 -8.54 -18.78 -21.41
C THR A 540 -7.21 -18.04 -21.38
N MET A 541 -6.70 -17.69 -22.55
CA MET A 541 -5.51 -16.87 -22.71
C MET A 541 -5.77 -15.78 -23.75
N SER A 542 -5.23 -14.60 -23.54
CA SER A 542 -5.31 -13.50 -24.50
C SER A 542 -4.05 -12.66 -24.47
N GLY A 543 -3.72 -12.03 -25.59
CA GLY A 543 -2.53 -11.22 -25.68
C GLY A 543 -2.28 -10.61 -27.05
N THR A 544 -1.08 -10.10 -27.22
CA THR A 544 -0.58 -9.48 -28.45
C THR A 544 0.53 -10.32 -29.06
N VAL A 545 0.58 -10.34 -30.39
CA VAL A 545 1.69 -10.89 -31.17
C VAL A 545 2.40 -9.75 -31.89
N GLN A 546 3.71 -9.68 -31.77
CA GLN A 546 4.54 -8.65 -32.37
C GLN A 546 5.61 -9.27 -33.26
N PHE A 547 5.74 -8.76 -34.48
CA PHE A 547 6.81 -9.11 -35.42
C PHE A 547 7.84 -7.97 -35.46
N PRO A 548 9.15 -8.27 -35.57
CA PRO A 548 10.17 -7.25 -35.76
C PRO A 548 9.89 -6.40 -37.01
N GLY A 549 9.58 -5.12 -36.82
CA GLY A 549 9.41 -4.15 -37.92
C GLY A 549 8.04 -4.10 -38.61
N SER A 550 7.00 -4.76 -38.08
CA SER A 550 5.64 -4.72 -38.66
C SER A 550 4.53 -4.61 -37.61
N ASP A 551 3.27 -4.55 -38.08
CA ASP A 551 2.07 -4.30 -37.26
C ASP A 551 1.86 -5.34 -36.15
N THR A 552 1.28 -4.88 -35.04
CA THR A 552 0.93 -5.72 -33.89
C THR A 552 -0.40 -6.41 -34.12
N GLY A 553 -0.46 -7.73 -33.91
CA GLY A 553 -1.69 -8.52 -33.91
C GLY A 553 -2.17 -8.85 -32.50
N SER A 554 -3.37 -9.42 -32.39
CA SER A 554 -3.93 -9.94 -31.14
C SER A 554 -4.17 -11.44 -31.23
N PHE A 555 -4.07 -12.17 -30.12
CA PHE A 555 -4.48 -13.56 -30.05
C PHE A 555 -5.40 -13.81 -28.85
N THR A 556 -6.28 -14.79 -29.01
CA THR A 556 -7.13 -15.34 -27.94
C THR A 556 -7.06 -16.85 -28.02
N GLY A 557 -7.06 -17.56 -26.89
CA GLY A 557 -7.04 -19.01 -26.92
C GLY A 557 -7.77 -19.68 -25.77
N THR A 558 -8.14 -20.93 -26.00
CA THR A 558 -8.88 -21.79 -25.06
C THR A 558 -8.17 -23.11 -24.87
N ARG A 559 -8.16 -23.65 -23.65
CA ARG A 559 -7.52 -24.94 -23.34
C ARG A 559 -8.31 -26.10 -23.97
N GLN A 560 -7.63 -26.99 -24.71
CA GLN A 560 -8.25 -28.20 -25.26
C GLN A 560 -8.69 -29.14 -24.12
N GLY A 561 -9.93 -29.64 -24.20
CA GLY A 561 -10.51 -30.58 -23.23
C GLY A 561 -11.45 -29.97 -22.17
N SER A 562 -11.75 -28.67 -22.25
CA SER A 562 -12.83 -28.03 -21.46
C SER A 562 -14.02 -27.69 -22.36
N PRO A 563 -15.28 -27.79 -21.87
CA PRO A 563 -16.44 -27.56 -22.72
C PRO A 563 -16.42 -26.15 -23.32
N PRO A 564 -16.85 -25.97 -24.58
CA PRO A 564 -16.93 -24.66 -25.20
C PRO A 564 -17.81 -23.74 -24.34
N ALA A 565 -17.34 -22.51 -24.10
CA ALA A 565 -18.12 -21.50 -23.41
C ALA A 565 -19.48 -21.35 -24.09
N ALA A 566 -20.55 -21.46 -23.29
CA ALA A 566 -21.91 -21.27 -23.77
C ALA A 566 -22.04 -19.89 -24.43
N THR A 567 -22.51 -19.89 -25.68
CA THR A 567 -22.94 -18.70 -26.40
C THR A 567 -23.92 -17.92 -25.52
N PRO A 568 -23.73 -16.60 -25.29
CA PRO A 568 -24.75 -15.80 -24.61
C PRO A 568 -26.03 -15.83 -25.45
N ALA A 569 -27.08 -16.45 -24.91
CA ALA A 569 -28.40 -16.37 -25.50
C ALA A 569 -28.83 -14.89 -25.51
N GLN A 570 -29.17 -14.41 -26.70
CA GLN A 570 -29.84 -13.13 -26.93
C GLN A 570 -31.04 -13.00 -25.96
N PRO A 571 -31.27 -11.83 -25.34
CA PRO A 571 -32.47 -11.62 -24.54
C PRO A 571 -33.69 -11.68 -25.47
N THR A 572 -34.45 -12.78 -25.37
CA THR A 572 -35.78 -12.86 -25.95
C THR A 572 -36.68 -11.90 -25.18
N ALA A 573 -37.29 -10.98 -25.93
CA ALA A 573 -38.26 -10.02 -25.42
C ALA A 573 -39.38 -10.75 -24.66
N SER A 574 -39.62 -10.34 -23.41
CA SER A 574 -40.81 -10.77 -22.68
C SER A 574 -42.07 -10.25 -23.39
N PRO A 575 -43.10 -11.09 -23.59
CA PRO A 575 -44.32 -10.68 -24.28
C PRO A 575 -45.16 -9.75 -23.40
N THR A 576 -45.56 -8.64 -23.99
CA THR A 576 -46.57 -7.70 -23.50
C THR A 576 -47.86 -8.46 -23.12
N PRO A 577 -48.42 -8.27 -21.92
CA PRO A 577 -49.71 -8.86 -21.57
C PRO A 577 -50.84 -8.18 -22.36
N PRO A 578 -51.86 -8.93 -22.82
CA PRO A 578 -52.95 -8.34 -23.59
C PRO A 578 -53.88 -7.50 -22.69
N MET A 579 -54.27 -6.32 -23.19
CA MET A 579 -55.40 -5.57 -22.66
C MET A 579 -56.67 -6.43 -22.78
N GLN A 580 -57.24 -6.83 -21.64
CA GLN A 580 -58.63 -7.29 -21.60
C GLN A 580 -59.55 -6.09 -21.34
N SER A 581 -60.38 -5.80 -22.32
CA SER A 581 -61.56 -4.96 -22.22
C SER A 581 -62.77 -5.79 -21.76
N PHE A 582 -63.34 -5.46 -20.60
CA PHE A 582 -64.76 -5.68 -20.21
C PHE A 582 -65.07 -4.61 -19.16
N ARG A 583 -65.78 -3.51 -19.44
CA ARG A 583 -67.24 -3.29 -19.63
C ARG A 583 -68.12 -3.71 -18.44
N PHE A 584 -68.74 -2.66 -17.89
CA PHE A 584 -69.75 -2.49 -16.83
C PHE A 584 -69.29 -2.55 -15.38
#